data_AF-A0A0M2KET0-F1
#
_entry.id   AF-A0A0M2KET0-F1
#
_cell.length_a   1.000
_cell.length_b   1.000
_cell.length_c   1.000
_cell.angle_alpha   90.00
_cell.angle_beta   90.00
_cell.angle_gamma   90.00
#
_symmetry.space_group_name_H-M   'P 1'
#
loop_
_entity.id
_entity.type
_entity.pdbx_description
1 polymer ?
#
loop_
_entity_poly.entity_id
_entity_poly.type
_entity_poly.pdbx_seq_one_letter_code
_entity_poly.pdbx_strand_id
1 'polypeptide(L)' 'MATRNSSTCNKPSARDVVRTHQTTEINRKLHRARAMAFFLSAEILRRDYDPMPLYLQSALSYIADDVSDIQAIFKDFTSA' A
#
# COMPACT_ATOMS: atom_id res chain seq x y z
N MET A 1 -3.15 0.60 -51.37
CA MET A 1 -2.51 -0.50 -50.62
C MET A 1 -2.32 -0.05 -49.18
N ALA A 2 -3.07 -0.59 -48.23
CA ALA A 2 -2.95 -0.26 -46.81
C ALA A 2 -2.20 -1.40 -46.09
N THR A 3 -0.99 -1.11 -45.63
CA THR A 3 -0.21 -2.00 -44.77
C THR A 3 -0.81 -2.01 -43.37
N ARG A 4 -1.37 -3.16 -42.96
CA ARG A 4 -1.78 -3.40 -41.57
C ARG A 4 -0.52 -3.57 -40.72
N ASN A 5 -0.26 -2.61 -39.84
CA ASN A 5 0.75 -2.76 -38.80
C ASN A 5 0.21 -3.77 -37.78
N SER A 6 0.77 -4.97 -37.76
CA SER A 6 0.48 -5.98 -36.74
C SER A 6 1.08 -5.52 -35.41
N SER A 7 0.27 -4.89 -34.56
CA SER A 7 0.61 -4.68 -33.16
C SER A 7 0.76 -6.05 -32.49
N THR A 8 2.00 -6.49 -32.30
CA THR A 8 2.30 -7.67 -31.47
C THR A 8 1.92 -7.34 -30.03
N CYS A 9 0.83 -7.92 -29.55
CA CYS A 9 0.45 -7.88 -28.14
C CYS A 9 1.50 -8.69 -27.36
N ASN A 10 2.51 -8.01 -26.82
CA ASN A 10 3.48 -8.63 -25.91
C ASN A 10 2.75 -8.98 -24.61
N LYS A 11 2.57 -10.27 -24.38
CA LYS A 11 2.06 -10.77 -23.11
C LYS A 11 3.08 -10.45 -22.01
N PRO A 12 2.65 -9.89 -20.86
CA PRO A 12 3.56 -9.63 -19.76
C PRO A 12 4.22 -10.93 -19.30
N SER A 13 5.52 -10.87 -18.98
CA SER A 13 6.20 -12.02 -18.41
C SER A 13 5.66 -12.31 -17.01
N ALA A 14 5.83 -13.54 -16.52
CA ALA A 14 5.43 -13.89 -15.15
C ALA A 14 6.08 -12.95 -14.10
N ARG A 15 7.31 -12.50 -14.37
CA ARG A 15 8.02 -11.53 -13.53
C ARG A 15 7.35 -10.16 -13.53
N ASP A 16 6.87 -9.69 -14.68
CA ASP A 16 6.18 -8.41 -14.79
C ASP A 16 4.84 -8.45 -14.05
N VAL A 17 4.11 -9.56 -14.16
CA VAL A 17 2.84 -9.76 -13.43
C VAL A 17 3.05 -9.71 -11.92
N VAL A 18 4.08 -10.41 -11.41
CA VAL A 18 4.43 -10.39 -9.98
C VAL A 18 4.81 -8.98 -9.52
N ARG A 19 5.64 -8.28 -10.30
CA ARG A 19 6.04 -6.91 -9.99
C ARG A 19 4.85 -5.94 -9.95
N THR A 20 3.96 -6.02 -10.93
CA THR A 20 2.74 -5.20 -10.98
C THR A 20 1.86 -5.50 -9.77
N HIS A 21 1.65 -6.78 -9.44
CA HIS A 21 0.86 -7.18 -8.27
C HIS A 21 1.46 -6.63 -6.96
N GLN A 22 2.76 -6.79 -6.74
CA GLN A 22 3.45 -6.26 -5.56
C GLN A 22 3.34 -4.73 -5.48
N THR A 23 3.51 -4.04 -6.61
CA THR A 23 3.37 -2.58 -6.68
C THR A 23 1.94 -2.13 -6.33
N THR A 24 0.93 -2.85 -6.84
CA THR A 24 -0.48 -2.60 -6.51
C THR A 24 -0.74 -2.80 -5.01
N GLU A 25 -0.23 -3.89 -4.42
CA GLU A 25 -0.40 -4.16 -2.99
C GLU A 25 0.31 -3.13 -2.10
N ILE A 26 1.53 -2.70 -2.45
CA ILE A 26 2.22 -1.60 -1.76
C ILE A 26 1.38 -0.33 -1.81
N ASN A 27 0.92 0.07 -2.99
CA ASN A 27 0.12 1.29 -3.15
C ASN A 27 -1.18 1.23 -2.35
N ARG A 28 -1.83 0.07 -2.32
CA ARG A 28 -3.05 -0.17 -1.54
C ARG A 28 -2.79 -0.02 -0.03
N LYS A 29 -1.72 -0.63 0.49
CA LYS A 29 -1.32 -0.53 1.92
C LYS A 29 -0.95 0.90 2.29
N LEU A 30 -0.13 1.58 1.46
CA LEU A 30 0.23 2.99 1.67
C LEU A 30 -0.99 3.91 1.69
N HIS A 31 -1.91 3.74 0.75
CA HIS A 31 -3.13 4.54 0.69
C HIS A 31 -3.97 4.36 1.95
N ARG A 32 -4.13 3.11 2.41
CA ARG A 32 -4.90 2.78 3.62
C ARG A 32 -4.24 3.33 4.89
N ALA A 33 -2.94 3.10 5.07
CA ALA A 33 -2.19 3.62 6.21
C ALA A 33 -2.26 5.16 6.26
N ARG A 34 -2.14 5.84 5.11
CA ARG A 34 -2.31 7.29 5.01
C ARG A 34 -3.71 7.75 5.39
N ALA A 35 -4.75 7.07 4.89
CA ALA A 35 -6.13 7.42 5.21
C ALA A 35 -6.42 7.26 6.72
N MET A 36 -5.98 6.15 7.31
CA MET A 36 -6.12 5.89 8.75
C MET A 36 -5.36 6.93 9.58
N ALA A 37 -4.11 7.23 9.24
CA ALA A 37 -3.32 8.25 9.94
C ALA A 37 -3.97 9.64 9.87
N PHE A 38 -4.57 9.99 8.73
CA PHE A 38 -5.28 11.27 8.56
C PHE A 38 -6.50 11.37 9.48
N PHE A 39 -7.39 10.36 9.48
CA PHE A 39 -8.57 10.36 10.35
C PHE A 39 -8.19 10.30 11.83
N LEU A 40 -7.20 9.47 12.18
CA LEU A 40 -6.71 9.35 13.55
C LEU A 40 -6.17 10.67 14.08
N SER A 41 -5.40 11.39 13.26
CA SER A 41 -4.83 12.68 13.61
C SER A 41 -5.93 13.73 13.83
N ALA A 42 -6.93 13.78 12.94
CA ALA A 42 -8.07 14.68 13.09
C ALA A 42 -8.87 14.38 14.37
N GLU A 43 -9.03 13.11 14.72
CA GLU A 43 -9.77 12.70 15.89
C GLU A 43 -9.04 12.99 17.20
N ILE A 44 -7.73 12.73 17.26
CA ILE A 44 -6.89 13.08 18.41
C ILE A 44 -6.92 14.60 18.65
N LEU A 45 -6.81 15.41 17.59
CA LEU A 45 -6.84 16.87 17.70
C LEU A 45 -8.20 17.43 18.15
N ARG A 46 -9.30 16.73 17.86
CA ARG A 46 -10.66 17.15 18.24
C ARG A 46 -11.05 16.74 19.65
N ARG A 47 -10.23 15.94 20.35
CA ARG A 47 -10.56 15.40 21.67
C ARG A 47 -10.13 16.34 22.78
N ASP A 48 -11.09 16.80 23.57
CA ASP A 48 -10.86 17.50 24.83
C ASP A 48 -10.63 16.48 25.95
N TYR A 49 -9.38 16.27 26.36
CA TYR A 49 -8.92 15.51 27.56
C TYR A 49 -9.68 14.22 27.96
N ASP A 50 -10.33 13.55 27.02
CA ASP A 50 -11.12 12.35 27.26
C ASP A 50 -10.23 11.10 27.36
N PRO A 51 -10.69 10.01 28.02
CA PRO A 51 -9.96 8.75 28.10
C PRO A 51 -9.56 8.26 26.72
N MET A 52 -8.31 7.80 26.59
CA MET A 52 -7.75 7.35 25.33
C MET A 52 -8.67 6.31 24.66
N PRO A 53 -8.96 6.43 23.36
CA PRO A 53 -9.91 5.55 22.73
C PRO A 53 -9.38 4.12 22.64
N LEU A 54 -10.20 3.13 22.97
CA LEU A 54 -9.79 1.72 22.94
C LEU A 54 -9.36 1.26 21.54
N TYR A 55 -9.92 1.84 20.48
CA TYR A 55 -9.54 1.51 19.10
C TYR A 55 -8.18 2.10 18.70
N LEU A 56 -7.62 3.07 19.45
CA LEU A 56 -6.37 3.74 19.07
C LEU A 56 -5.22 2.75 18.95
N GLN A 57 -5.10 1.84 19.93
CA GLN A 57 -4.07 0.82 19.90
C GLN A 57 -4.20 -0.07 18.65
N SER A 58 -5.41 -0.52 18.34
CA SER A 58 -5.68 -1.33 17.14
C SER A 58 -5.38 -0.56 15.85
N ALA A 59 -5.73 0.73 15.77
CA ALA A 59 -5.45 1.57 14.62
C ALA A 59 -3.94 1.75 14.40
N LEU A 60 -3.19 1.98 15.48
CA LEU A 60 -1.72 2.10 15.42
C LEU A 60 -1.06 0.78 15.04
N SER A 61 -1.51 -0.35 15.61
CA SER A 61 -1.03 -1.69 15.23
C SER A 61 -1.27 -1.95 13.74
N TYR A 62 -2.44 -1.61 13.21
CA TYR A 62 -2.76 -1.82 11.80
C TYR A 62 -1.88 -0.99 10.86
N ILE A 63 -1.54 0.25 11.23
CA ILE A 63 -0.58 1.08 10.49
C ILE A 63 0.82 0.47 10.58
N ALA A 64 1.23 -0.03 11.74
CA ALA A 64 2.52 -0.66 11.94
C ALA A 64 2.69 -1.94 11.12
N ASP A 65 1.63 -2.76 11.01
CA ASP A 65 1.59 -3.95 10.17
C ASP A 65 1.76 -3.56 8.69
N ASP A 66 1.02 -2.54 8.22
CA ASP A 66 1.14 -2.04 6.84
C ASP A 66 2.57 -1.56 6.52
N VAL A 67 3.23 -0.87 7.46
CA VAL A 67 4.63 -0.43 7.30
C VAL A 67 5.59 -1.63 7.30
N SER A 68 5.38 -2.59 8.18
CA SER A 68 6.23 -3.80 8.29
C SER A 68 6.17 -4.64 7.02
N ASP A 69 4.96 -4.82 6.47
CA ASP A 69 4.74 -5.51 5.21
C ASP A 69 5.42 -4.81 4.03
N ILE A 70 5.32 -3.48 3.95
CA ILE A 70 5.99 -2.70 2.91
C ILE A 70 7.51 -2.83 3.03
N GLN A 71 8.05 -2.78 4.26
CA GLN A 71 9.48 -2.98 4.50
C GLN A 71 9.95 -4.39 4.09
N ALA A 72 9.16 -5.43 4.35
CA ALA A 72 9.47 -6.79 3.92
C ALA A 72 9.54 -6.87 2.40
N ILE A 73 8.56 -6.31 1.68
CA ILE A 73 8.56 -6.27 0.21
C ILE A 73 9.81 -5.54 -0.32
N PHE A 74 10.19 -4.40 0.27
CA PHE A 74 11.40 -3.69 -0.15
C PHE A 74 12.68 -4.50 0.09
N LYS A 75 12.80 -5.19 1.23
CA LYS A 75 13.95 -6.05 1.53
C LYS A 75 14.09 -7.18 0.51
N ASP A 76 12.97 -7.80 0.15
CA ASP A 76 12.93 -8.86 -0.85
C ASP A 76 13.34 -8.35 -2.23
N PHE A 77 12.97 -7.12 -2.59
CA PHE A 77 13.41 -6.47 -3.83
C PHE A 77 14.91 -6.17 -3.86
N THR A 78 15.51 -5.82 -2.73
CA THR A 78 16.94 -5.47 -2.64
C THR A 78 17.88 -6.67 -2.46
N SER A 79 17.34 -7.83 -2.10
CA SER A 79 18.11 -9.06 -1.85
C SER A 79 18.21 -9.98 -3.10
N ALA A 80 17.62 -9.57 -4.22
CA ALA A 80 17.58 -10.28 -5.51
C ALA A 80 18.46 -9.59 -6.56
#